data_AF-A0A8K0DD06-F1
#
_entry.id   AF-A0A8K0DD06-F1
#
_cell.length_a   1.000
_cell.length_b   1.000
_cell.length_c   1.000
_cell.angle_alpha   90.00
_cell.angle_beta   90.00
_cell.angle_gamma   90.00
#
_symmetry.space_group_name_H-M   'P 1'
#
loop_
_entity.id
_entity.type
_entity.pdbx_description
1 polymer ?
#
loop_
_entity_poly.entity_id
_entity_poly.type
_entity_poly.pdbx_seq_one_letter_code
_entity_poly.pdbx_strand_id
1 'polypeptide(L)'
;MKELYSDIEAVELIVGLLVESTGTGVGPPSMSVMSAVWLVRGLISHPINSPNWWKPSTFGGEIGMNIIETASLKKLICLNMKNKCYNMYIGFKTPNNFVMKNASSKDAE
;
A
#
# COMPACT_ATOMS: atom_id res chain seq x y z
N MET A 1 -26.35 7.84 -13.15
CA MET A 1 -26.47 6.51 -12.53
C MET A 1 -27.90 5.99 -12.55
N LYS A 2 -28.86 6.66 -11.89
CA LYS A 2 -30.26 6.21 -11.84
C LYS A 2 -30.89 6.03 -13.23
N GLU A 3 -30.64 6.92 -14.18
CA GLU A 3 -31.19 6.81 -15.55
C GLU A 3 -30.54 5.70 -16.39
N LEU A 4 -29.27 5.40 -16.15
CA LEU A 4 -28.53 4.37 -16.92
C LEU A 4 -28.88 2.96 -16.44
N TYR A 5 -28.96 2.77 -15.12
CA TYR A 5 -29.17 1.45 -14.52
C TYR A 5 -30.62 1.17 -14.15
N SER A 6 -31.46 2.20 -13.95
CA SER A 6 -32.85 2.14 -13.48
C SER A 6 -33.07 1.51 -12.09
N ASP A 7 -32.25 0.53 -11.73
CA ASP A 7 -32.21 -0.19 -10.46
C ASP A 7 -30.78 -0.15 -9.88
N ILE A 8 -30.67 -0.10 -8.56
CA ILE A 8 -29.39 -0.15 -7.85
C ILE A 8 -28.75 -1.53 -7.91
N GLU A 9 -29.56 -2.59 -7.91
CA GLU A 9 -29.08 -3.98 -7.97
C GLU A 9 -28.50 -4.35 -9.35
N ALA A 10 -28.74 -3.52 -10.36
CA ALA A 10 -28.19 -3.66 -11.70
C ALA A 10 -26.79 -3.04 -11.85
N VAL A 11 -26.31 -2.28 -10.86
CA VAL A 11 -25.01 -1.59 -10.94
C VAL A 11 -23.86 -2.60 -10.97
N GLU A 12 -23.05 -2.54 -12.03
CA GLU A 12 -21.87 -3.38 -12.17
C GLU A 12 -20.85 -3.10 -11.05
N LEU A 13 -20.19 -4.15 -10.56
CA LEU A 13 -19.27 -4.07 -9.43
C LEU A 13 -18.19 -3.00 -9.61
N ILE A 14 -17.49 -2.99 -10.75
CA ILE A 14 -16.39 -2.04 -10.98
C ILE A 14 -16.91 -0.62 -11.04
N VAL A 15 -18.08 -0.40 -11.65
CA VAL A 15 -18.70 0.92 -11.71
C VAL A 15 -19.08 1.38 -10.30
N GLY A 16 -19.77 0.53 -9.53
CA GLY A 16 -20.16 0.80 -8.15
C GLY A 16 -18.97 1.15 -7.26
N LEU A 17 -17.87 0.39 -7.35
CA LEU A 17 -16.64 0.67 -6.60
C LEU A 17 -16.03 2.02 -6.98
N LEU A 18 -15.96 2.36 -8.27
CA LEU A 18 -15.33 3.62 -8.70
C LEU A 18 -16.14 4.87 -8.32
N VAL A 19 -17.46 4.75 -8.18
CA VAL A 19 -18.34 5.90 -7.86
C VAL A 19 -18.74 5.96 -6.39
N GLU A 20 -18.44 4.93 -5.59
CA GLU A 20 -18.71 4.93 -4.15
C GLU A 20 -17.94 6.04 -3.43
N SER A 21 -18.58 6.69 -2.45
CA SER A 21 -17.95 7.76 -1.68
C SER A 21 -16.81 7.22 -0.81
N THR A 22 -15.64 7.86 -0.90
CA THR A 22 -14.43 7.45 -0.16
C THR A 22 -14.36 8.02 1.27
N GLY A 23 -15.24 8.96 1.62
CA GLY A 23 -15.21 9.66 2.91
C GLY A 23 -13.84 10.33 3.17
N THR A 24 -13.21 10.00 4.29
CA THR A 24 -11.85 10.46 4.65
C THR A 24 -10.73 9.50 4.20
N GLY A 25 -11.08 8.37 3.58
CA GLY A 25 -10.15 7.37 3.07
C GLY A 25 -9.62 7.71 1.68
N VAL A 26 -8.56 7.03 1.28
CA VAL A 26 -7.97 7.14 -0.07
C VAL A 26 -8.84 6.45 -1.13
N GLY A 27 -9.66 5.49 -0.73
CA GLY A 27 -10.49 4.72 -1.64
C GLY A 27 -11.83 4.28 -1.02
N PRO A 28 -12.68 3.63 -1.82
CA PRO A 28 -14.01 3.23 -1.40
C PRO A 28 -13.99 2.19 -0.28
N PRO A 29 -14.90 2.27 0.71
CA PRO A 29 -15.01 1.28 1.79
C PRO A 29 -15.25 -0.15 1.27
N SER A 30 -16.12 -0.32 0.27
CA SER A 30 -16.42 -1.65 -0.26
C SER A 30 -15.19 -2.28 -0.92
N MET A 31 -14.38 -1.48 -1.62
CA MET A 31 -13.11 -1.95 -2.21
C MET A 31 -12.16 -2.47 -1.13
N SER A 32 -12.08 -1.79 0.02
CA SER A 32 -11.21 -2.17 1.13
C SER A 32 -11.65 -3.50 1.75
N VAL A 33 -12.95 -3.65 2.05
CA VAL A 33 -13.49 -4.86 2.68
C VAL A 33 -13.37 -6.07 1.74
N MET A 34 -13.73 -5.90 0.47
CA MET A 34 -13.65 -6.99 -0.51
C MET A 34 -12.20 -7.42 -0.74
N SER A 35 -11.28 -6.46 -0.92
CA SER A 35 -9.88 -6.77 -1.26
C SER A 35 -9.07 -7.26 -0.08
N ALA A 36 -9.41 -6.88 1.16
CA ALA A 36 -8.61 -7.20 2.35
C ALA A 36 -8.39 -8.70 2.52
N VAL A 37 -9.45 -9.51 2.42
CA VAL A 37 -9.35 -10.98 2.59
C VAL A 37 -8.48 -11.59 1.50
N TRP A 38 -8.65 -11.16 0.25
CA TRP A 38 -7.86 -11.66 -0.89
C TRP A 38 -6.39 -11.28 -0.78
N LEU A 39 -6.08 -10.03 -0.43
CA LEU A 39 -4.71 -9.56 -0.27
C LEU A 39 -4.01 -10.26 0.89
N VAL A 40 -4.66 -10.33 2.06
CA VAL A 40 -4.09 -11.01 3.23
C VAL A 40 -3.87 -12.49 2.91
N ARG A 41 -4.86 -13.17 2.34
CA ARG A 41 -4.74 -14.57 1.93
C ARG A 41 -3.61 -14.75 0.93
N GLY A 42 -3.51 -13.91 -0.09
CA GLY A 42 -2.46 -13.96 -1.10
C GLY A 42 -1.07 -13.85 -0.48
N LEU A 43 -0.87 -12.90 0.43
CA LEU A 43 0.41 -12.70 1.12
C LEU A 43 0.75 -13.88 2.03
N ILE A 44 -0.16 -14.33 2.89
CA ILE A 44 0.14 -15.39 3.88
C ILE A 44 0.19 -16.78 3.24
N SER A 45 -0.52 -17.01 2.14
CA SER A 45 -0.55 -18.31 1.44
C SER A 45 0.73 -18.63 0.68
N HIS A 46 1.67 -17.67 0.59
CA HIS A 46 2.93 -17.91 -0.09
C HIS A 46 3.71 -19.07 0.60
N PRO A 47 4.24 -20.06 -0.14
CA PRO A 47 4.90 -21.23 0.46
C PRO A 47 6.03 -20.91 1.42
N ILE A 48 6.68 -19.76 1.21
CA ILE A 48 7.75 -19.26 2.08
C ILE A 48 7.29 -19.08 3.54
N ASN A 49 6.01 -18.74 3.75
CA ASN A 49 5.43 -18.54 5.08
C ASN A 49 4.99 -19.86 5.74
N SER A 50 5.16 -21.00 5.06
CA SER A 50 4.86 -22.30 5.65
C SER A 50 5.89 -22.67 6.72
N PRO A 51 5.52 -23.42 7.77
CA PRO A 51 6.46 -23.79 8.84
C PRO A 51 7.72 -24.53 8.36
N ASN A 52 7.61 -25.26 7.25
CA ASN A 52 8.73 -26.02 6.68
C ASN A 52 9.77 -25.13 5.98
N TRP A 53 9.36 -23.95 5.52
CA TRP A 53 10.16 -23.00 4.75
C TRP A 53 10.55 -21.76 5.55
N TRP A 54 9.76 -21.35 6.54
CA TRP A 54 10.04 -20.19 7.38
C TRP A 54 11.10 -20.50 8.45
N LYS A 55 12.33 -20.71 8.01
CA LYS A 55 13.48 -21.06 8.85
C LYS A 55 14.78 -20.47 8.28
N PRO A 56 15.80 -20.22 9.11
CA PRO A 56 17.04 -19.58 8.67
C PRO A 56 17.74 -20.34 7.53
N SER A 57 17.68 -21.68 7.51
CA SER A 57 18.32 -22.49 6.47
C SER A 57 17.77 -22.25 5.06
N THR A 58 16.50 -21.83 4.92
CA THR A 58 15.91 -21.46 3.62
C THR A 58 16.55 -20.18 3.06
N PHE A 59 17.02 -19.30 3.93
CA PHE A 59 17.52 -17.97 3.57
C PHE A 59 19.05 -17.85 3.62
N GLY A 60 19.76 -18.97 3.76
CA GLY A 60 21.23 -18.97 3.86
C GLY A 60 21.76 -18.64 5.26
N GLY A 61 20.98 -18.92 6.31
CA GLY A 61 21.36 -18.75 7.71
C GLY A 61 20.71 -17.55 8.39
N GLU A 62 21.18 -17.24 9.61
CA GLU A 62 20.60 -16.18 10.44
C GLU A 62 20.70 -14.78 9.81
N ILE A 63 21.79 -14.52 9.06
CA ILE A 63 21.99 -13.24 8.39
C ILE A 63 20.88 -13.02 7.34
N GLY A 64 20.56 -14.03 6.54
CA GLY A 64 19.50 -13.95 5.52
C GLY A 64 18.12 -13.78 6.14
N MET A 65 17.84 -14.54 7.21
CA MET A 65 16.58 -14.39 7.96
C MET A 65 16.42 -12.96 8.52
N ASN A 66 17.47 -12.41 9.12
CA ASN A 66 17.48 -11.06 9.69
C ASN A 66 17.27 -9.96 8.63
N ILE A 67 17.72 -10.16 7.39
CA ILE A 67 17.43 -9.23 6.28
C ILE A 67 15.93 -9.18 6.00
N ILE A 68 15.25 -10.33 6.00
CA ILE A 68 13.82 -10.43 5.73
C ILE A 68 13.01 -9.82 6.88
N GLU A 69 13.32 -10.22 8.12
CA GLU A 69 12.60 -9.74 9.31
C GLU A 69 12.75 -8.24 9.53
N THR A 70 13.89 -7.66 9.16
CA THR A 70 14.17 -6.24 9.34
C THR A 70 14.03 -5.40 8.07
N ALA A 71 13.46 -5.98 7.01
CA ALA A 71 13.26 -5.31 5.73
C ALA A 71 12.38 -4.06 5.88
N SER A 72 12.74 -2.99 5.18
CA SER A 72 11.92 -1.78 5.08
C SER A 72 12.15 -1.07 3.76
N LEU A 73 11.17 -0.28 3.30
CA LEU A 73 11.29 0.51 2.07
C LEU A 73 12.56 1.39 2.07
N LYS A 74 12.86 2.02 3.21
CA LYS A 74 14.04 2.86 3.38
C LYS A 74 15.33 2.06 3.23
N LYS A 75 15.46 0.89 3.88
CA LYS A 75 16.65 0.03 3.73
C LYS A 75 16.81 -0.45 2.30
N LEU A 76 15.73 -0.90 1.66
CA LEU A 76 15.74 -1.36 0.27
C LEU A 76 16.30 -0.29 -0.67
N ILE A 77 15.80 0.94 -0.58
CA ILE A 77 16.26 2.01 -1.47
C ILE A 77 17.68 2.46 -1.09
N CYS A 78 17.95 2.73 0.19
CA CYS A 78 19.20 3.38 0.59
C CYS A 78 20.42 2.50 0.52
N LEU A 79 20.27 1.19 0.71
CA LEU A 79 21.40 0.27 0.59
C LEU A 79 21.76 -0.02 -0.88
N ASN A 80 20.83 0.20 -1.82
CA ASN A 80 21.02 -0.05 -3.25
C ASN A 80 21.30 1.24 -4.07
N MET A 81 21.20 2.42 -3.47
CA MET A 81 21.47 3.70 -4.12
C MET A 81 22.92 4.17 -3.86
N LYS A 82 23.60 4.67 -4.89
CA LYS A 82 24.99 5.19 -4.79
C LYS A 82 25.14 6.30 -3.74
N ASN A 83 24.16 7.19 -3.64
CA ASN A 83 24.16 8.33 -2.72
C ASN A 83 23.70 7.96 -1.29
N LYS A 84 23.38 6.69 -1.02
CA LYS A 84 22.86 6.19 0.27
C LYS A 84 21.72 7.03 0.85
N CYS A 85 20.86 7.58 -0.01
CA CYS A 85 19.75 8.47 0.35
C CYS A 85 20.14 9.76 1.10
N TYR A 86 21.34 10.29 0.86
CA TYR A 86 21.72 11.56 1.46
C TYR A 86 20.68 12.66 1.16
N ASN A 87 20.13 13.27 2.21
CA ASN A 87 19.09 14.32 2.16
C ASN A 87 17.82 13.97 1.38
N MET A 88 17.44 12.70 1.30
CA MET A 88 16.22 12.27 0.60
C MET A 88 15.15 11.75 1.57
N TYR A 89 13.92 12.22 1.40
CA TYR A 89 12.76 11.68 2.11
C TYR A 89 12.26 10.42 1.38
N ILE A 90 12.05 9.34 2.15
CA ILE A 90 11.48 8.08 1.65
C ILE A 90 10.34 7.68 2.56
N GLY A 91 9.16 7.57 1.97
CA GLY A 91 7.96 7.11 2.66
C GLY A 91 6.79 6.99 1.69
N PHE A 92 5.75 6.29 2.13
CA PHE A 92 4.49 6.18 1.38
C PHE A 92 3.56 7.40 1.57
N LYS A 93 3.97 8.39 2.36
CA LYS A 93 3.25 9.64 2.61
C LYS A 93 4.08 10.80 2.12
N THR A 94 3.45 11.89 1.70
CA THR A 94 4.17 13.13 1.37
C THR A 94 4.76 13.75 2.64
N PRO A 95 5.94 14.37 2.58
CA PRO A 95 6.50 15.06 3.74
C PRO A 95 5.71 16.35 4.06
N ASN A 96 5.54 16.66 5.34
CA ASN A 96 4.64 17.72 5.84
C ASN A 96 4.98 19.12 5.31
N ASN A 97 6.25 19.40 5.05
CA ASN A 97 6.73 20.65 4.49
C ASN A 97 6.27 20.90 3.03
N PHE A 98 5.90 19.84 2.30
CA PHE A 98 5.32 19.95 0.97
C PHE A 98 3.84 20.38 1.03
N VAL A 99 3.09 19.87 2.02
CA VAL A 99 1.68 20.21 2.24
C VAL A 99 1.52 21.67 2.65
N MET A 100 2.39 22.16 3.55
CA MET A 100 2.34 23.54 4.05
C MET A 100 2.59 24.60 2.95
N LYS A 101 3.53 24.35 2.03
CA LYS A 101 3.81 25.26 0.90
C LYS A 101 2.63 25.40 -0.06
N ASN A 102 1.91 24.31 -0.28
CA ASN A 102 0.77 24.28 -1.21
C ASN A 102 -0.55 24.75 -0.57
N ALA A 103 -0.66 24.71 0.76
CA ALA A 103 -1.78 25.32 1.49
C ALA A 103 -1.66 26.85 1.47
N SER A 104 -0.47 27.39 1.80
CA SER A 104 -0.23 28.85 1.77
C SER A 104 -0.35 29.50 0.40
N SER A 105 -0.29 28.72 -0.69
CA SER A 105 -0.50 29.22 -2.06
C SER A 105 -1.96 29.10 -2.53
N LYS A 106 -2.80 28.32 -1.86
CA LYS A 106 -4.23 28.17 -2.18
C LYS A 106 -5.12 29.14 -1.40
N ASP A 107 -4.63 29.68 -0.30
CA ASP A 107 -5.32 30.69 0.52
C ASP A 107 -5.04 32.14 0.06
N ALA A 108 -4.46 32.31 -1.14
CA ALA A 108 -4.05 33.60 -1.72
C ALA A 108 -4.75 33.92 -3.07
N GLU A 109 -5.81 33.17 -3.43
CA GLU A 109 -6.70 33.42 -4.58
C GLU A 109 -8.16 33.49 -4.13
#